data_AF-A0A838PRR8-F1
#
_entry.id   AF-A0A838PRR8-F1
#
_cell.length_a   1.000
_cell.length_b   1.000
_cell.length_c   1.000
_cell.angle_alpha   90.00
_cell.angle_beta   90.00
_cell.angle_gamma   90.00
#
_symmetry.space_group_name_H-M   'P 1'
#
loop_
_entity.id
_entity.type
_entity.pdbx_description
1 polymer ?
#
loop_
_entity_poly.entity_id
_entity_poly.type
_entity_poly.pdbx_seq_one_letter_code
_entity_poly.pdbx_strand_id
1 'polypeptide(L)' 'MANVLLGTPGNDVINCGSGDDRIDGGPGNDRGVGGSGRDSFAAVEERRQD' A
#
# COMPACT_ATOMS: atom_id res chain seq x y z
N MET A 1 0.68 11.95 8.20
CA MET A 1 -0.68 12.39 7.79
C MET A 1 -1.28 11.17 7.10
N ALA A 2 -2.50 10.76 7.43
CA ALA A 2 -3.07 9.52 6.90
C ALA A 2 -3.62 9.69 5.49
N ASN A 3 -3.37 8.71 4.61
CA ASN A 3 -3.82 8.70 3.22
C ASN A 3 -4.62 7.44 2.88
N VAL A 4 -5.45 7.55 1.83
CA VAL A 4 -6.10 6.39 1.19
C VAL A 4 -5.56 6.28 -0.22
N LEU A 5 -4.95 5.13 -0.53
CA LEU A 5 -4.35 4.82 -1.82
C LEU A 5 -5.12 3.67 -2.47
N LEU A 6 -5.51 3.88 -3.73
CA LEU A 6 -6.18 2.89 -4.56
C LEU A 6 -5.33 2.65 -5.79
N GLY A 7 -4.95 1.39 -5.98
CA GLY A 7 -4.31 0.87 -7.17
C GLY A 7 -5.29 0.76 -8.33
N THR A 8 -4.76 0.25 -9.43
CA THR A 8 -5.44 0.06 -10.69
C THR A 8 -5.47 -1.42 -11.04
N PRO A 9 -6.25 -1.84 -12.04
CA PRO A 9 -6.09 -3.18 -12.58
C PRO A 9 -4.68 -3.36 -13.16
N GLY A 10 -3.92 -4.34 -12.69
CA GLY A 10 -2.54 -4.55 -13.10
C GLY A 10 -1.63 -4.92 -11.93
N ASN A 11 -0.32 -4.94 -12.16
CA ASN A 11 0.65 -5.16 -11.08
C ASN A 11 1.21 -3.80 -10.65
N ASP A 12 0.73 -3.29 -9.53
CA ASP A 12 1.12 -1.98 -9.01
C ASP A 12 2.23 -2.06 -7.96
N VAL A 13 2.99 -0.96 -7.86
CA VAL A 13 3.93 -0.71 -6.76
C VAL A 13 3.48 0.55 -6.04
N ILE A 14 2.98 0.39 -4.82
CA ILE A 14 2.37 1.44 -4.03
C ILE A 14 3.28 1.78 -2.85
N ASN A 15 3.66 3.04 -2.69
CA ASN A 15 4.44 3.54 -1.56
C ASN A 15 3.70 4.71 -0.90
N CYS A 16 3.46 4.57 0.39
CA CYS A 16 2.48 5.38 1.13
C CYS A 16 3.18 6.44 1.98
N GLY A 17 4.47 6.22 2.27
CA GLY A 17 5.26 7.11 3.09
C GLY A 17 4.85 7.04 4.57
N SER A 18 4.95 8.17 5.26
CA SER A 18 4.73 8.25 6.71
C SER A 18 3.29 8.65 7.03
N GLY A 19 2.63 7.89 7.90
CA GLY A 19 1.22 8.08 8.20
C GLY A 19 0.58 6.76 8.61
N ASP A 20 -0.69 6.84 9.03
CA ASP A 20 -1.51 5.64 9.16
C ASP A 20 -2.29 5.51 7.84
N ASP A 21 -1.72 4.84 6.86
CA ASP A 21 -2.25 4.80 5.50
C ASP A 21 -3.14 3.57 5.26
N ARG A 22 -4.12 3.70 4.36
CA ARG A 22 -4.94 2.58 3.88
C ARG A 22 -4.73 2.39 2.40
N ILE A 23 -4.31 1.19 2.01
CA ILE A 23 -3.99 0.84 0.64
C ILE A 23 -4.88 -0.28 0.15
N ASP A 24 -5.42 -0.13 -1.05
CA ASP A 24 -6.10 -1.17 -1.81
C ASP A 24 -5.43 -1.28 -3.18
N GLY A 25 -4.83 -2.43 -3.50
CA GLY A 25 -4.11 -2.64 -4.77
C GLY A 25 -5.03 -2.81 -5.96
N GLY A 26 -6.30 -3.18 -5.73
CA GLY A 26 -7.16 -3.63 -6.81
C GLY A 26 -6.73 -5.01 -7.35
N PRO A 27 -7.18 -5.40 -8.55
CA PRO A 27 -6.89 -6.71 -9.11
C PRO A 27 -5.51 -6.78 -9.78
N GLY A 28 -4.66 -7.65 -9.25
CA GLY A 28 -3.40 -8.07 -9.85
C GLY A 28 -2.40 -8.56 -8.81
N ASN A 29 -1.10 -8.57 -9.15
CA ASN A 29 -0.03 -8.90 -8.20
C ASN A 29 0.65 -7.62 -7.73
N ASP A 30 0.07 -7.02 -6.71
CA ASP A 30 0.46 -5.70 -6.22
C ASP A 30 1.45 -5.78 -5.06
N ARG A 31 2.35 -4.79 -4.99
CA ARG A 31 3.35 -4.68 -3.93
C ARG A 31 3.25 -3.33 -3.26
N GLY A 32 3.14 -3.35 -1.94
CA GLY A 32 2.97 -2.17 -1.11
C GLY A 32 4.13 -2.00 -0.16
N VAL A 33 4.59 -0.77 0.03
CA VAL A 33 5.50 -0.41 1.12
C VAL A 33 4.77 0.57 2.02
N GLY A 34 4.55 0.12 3.25
CA GLY A 34 4.12 0.97 4.35
C GLY A 34 5.34 1.61 4.97
N GLY A 35 5.31 2.94 5.12
CA GLY A 35 6.37 3.64 5.83
C GLY A 35 6.12 3.59 7.33
N SER A 36 6.44 4.68 8.02
CA SER A 36 6.21 4.76 9.46
C SER A 36 4.76 5.06 9.78
N GLY A 37 4.17 4.24 10.64
CA GLY A 37 2.80 4.39 11.14
C GLY A 37 2.06 3.06 11.10
N ARG A 38 0.75 3.09 11.27
CA ARG A 38 -0.11 1.91 11.26
C ARG A 38 -0.83 1.81 9.94
N ASP A 39 -0.17 1.19 8.98
CA ASP A 39 -0.71 0.99 7.65
C ASP A 39 -1.62 -0.23 7.56
N SER A 40 -2.60 -0.18 6.66
CA SER A 40 -3.51 -1.29 6.37
C SER A 40 -3.54 -1.57 4.86
N PHE A 41 -3.18 -2.79 4.48
CA PHE A 41 -3.13 -3.24 3.08
C PHE A 41 -4.29 -4.18 2.75
N ALA A 42 -4.92 -3.95 1.60
CA ALA A 42 -5.89 -4.82 0.96
C ALA A 42 -5.44 -5.08 -0.47
N ALA A 43 -5.61 -6.32 -0.94
CA ALA A 43 -5.23 -6.74 -2.29
C ALA A 43 -3.78 -6.37 -2.69
N VAL A 44 -2.85 -6.34 -1.72
CA VAL A 44 -1.44 -5.97 -1.89
C VAL A 44 -0.57 -6.88 -1.03
N GLU A 45 0.56 -7.34 -1.56
CA GLU A 45 1.64 -7.90 -0.74
C GLU A 45 2.40 -6.77 -0.03
N GLU A 46 2.30 -6.71 1.29
CA GLU A 46 3.09 -5.81 2.13
C GLU A 46 4.56 -6.22 2.09
N ARG A 47 5.42 -5.29 1.71
CA ARG A 47 6.87 -5.37 1.82
C ARG A 47 7.30 -4.41 2.91
N ARG A 48 7.80 -4.96 4.02
CA ARG A 48 8.43 -4.15 5.05
C ARG A 48 9.76 -3.63 4.52
N GLN A 49 9.95 -2.32 4.61
CA GLN A 49 11.26 -1.70 4.50
C GLN A 49 11.97 -1.94 5.82
N ASP A 50 12.66 -3.09 5.93
CA ASP A 50 13.68 -3.32 6.96
C ASP A 50 14.97 -2.54 6.63
#